data_AF-A0ABD5RD01-F1
#
_entry.id   AF-A0ABD5RD01-F1
#
_cell.length_a   1.000
_cell.length_b   1.000
_cell.length_c   1.000
_cell.angle_alpha   90.00
_cell.angle_beta   90.00
_cell.angle_gamma   90.00
#
_symmetry.space_group_name_H-M   'P 1'
#
loop_
_entity.id
_entity.type
_entity.pdbx_description
1 polymer ?
#
loop_
_entity_poly.entity_id
_entity_poly.type
_entity_poly.pdbx_seq_one_letter_code
_entity_poly.pdbx_strand_id
1 'polypeptide(L)'
;MSADALEERSVAKVIVLSFVTFGLYVPYWFHQVNKQLKSHLDANFDPTIRLVGFFVPVVNLIVLWKQSQLVAEFDSDRGAGVTFLAWLFFFPLAQGLIQGSINEQA
;
A
#
# COMPACT_ATOMS: atom_id res chain seq x y z
N MET A 1 7.67 14.96 -15.14
CA MET A 1 6.94 14.17 -14.13
C MET A 1 6.89 14.99 -12.86
N SER A 2 5.71 15.37 -12.39
CA SER A 2 5.57 15.81 -11.00
C SER A 2 5.83 14.60 -10.11
N ALA A 3 6.74 14.70 -9.15
CA ALA A 3 6.85 13.70 -8.09
C ALA A 3 5.47 13.58 -7.41
N ASP A 4 4.95 12.36 -7.27
CA ASP A 4 3.70 12.16 -6.54
C ASP A 4 4.01 12.40 -5.05
N ALA A 5 3.50 13.51 -4.51
CA ALA A 5 3.70 13.85 -3.11
C ALA A 5 3.07 12.81 -2.18
N LEU A 6 3.69 12.59 -1.03
CA LEU A 6 3.09 11.83 0.06
C LEU A 6 1.78 12.52 0.46
N GLU A 7 0.70 11.75 0.55
CA GLU A 7 -0.61 12.30 0.90
C GLU A 7 -1.04 11.74 2.25
N GLU A 8 -1.13 12.63 3.24
CA GLU A 8 -1.70 12.32 4.54
C GLU A 8 -3.18 11.96 4.38
N ARG A 9 -3.57 10.78 4.88
CA ARG A 9 -4.97 10.34 4.90
C ARG A 9 -5.32 9.78 6.25
N SER A 10 -6.52 10.09 6.72
CA SER A 10 -7.05 9.44 7.93
C SER A 10 -7.11 7.93 7.74
N VAL A 11 -6.37 7.19 8.57
CA VAL A 11 -6.38 5.72 8.60
C VAL A 11 -7.80 5.18 8.75
N ALA A 12 -8.58 5.78 9.65
CA ALA A 12 -9.97 5.41 9.86
C ALA A 12 -10.81 5.59 8.58
N LYS A 13 -10.64 6.71 7.86
CA LYS A 13 -11.36 6.94 6.59
C LYS A 13 -10.97 5.91 5.53
N VAL A 14 -9.68 5.58 5.40
CA VAL A 14 -9.19 4.57 4.44
C VAL A 14 -9.85 3.21 4.70
N ILE A 15 -9.89 2.80 5.96
CA ILE A 15 -10.50 1.53 6.36
C ILE A 15 -12.03 1.57 6.15
N VAL A 16 -12.71 2.60 6.64
CA VAL A 16 -14.17 2.75 6.51
C VAL A 16 -14.59 2.76 5.03
N LEU A 17 -13.89 3.52 4.18
CA LEU A 17 -14.18 3.54 2.75
C LEU A 17 -13.97 2.18 2.10
N SER A 18 -12.97 1.41 2.53
CA SER A 18 -12.74 0.04 2.05
C SER A 18 -13.94 -0.87 2.31
N PHE A 19 -14.62 -0.71 3.45
CA PHE A 19 -15.83 -1.48 3.75
C PHE A 19 -17.09 -0.92 3.08
N VAL A 20 -17.31 0.39 3.15
CA VAL A 20 -18.51 1.06 2.60
C VAL A 20 -18.60 0.90 1.08
N THR A 21 -17.46 0.83 0.40
CA THR A 21 -17.38 0.61 -1.05
C THR A 21 -17.31 -0.86 -1.44
N PHE A 22 -17.59 -1.79 -0.51
CA PHE A 22 -17.50 -3.24 -0.72
C PHE A 22 -16.15 -3.68 -1.32
N GLY A 23 -15.06 -3.08 -0.85
CA GLY A 23 -13.71 -3.38 -1.28
C GLY A 23 -13.21 -2.61 -2.50
N LEU A 24 -14.05 -1.84 -3.20
CA LEU A 24 -13.64 -1.09 -4.40
C LEU A 24 -12.64 0.03 -4.10
N TYR A 25 -12.65 0.58 -2.89
CA TYR A 25 -11.68 1.59 -2.47
C TYR A 25 -10.27 1.00 -2.25
N VAL A 26 -10.16 -0.29 -1.91
CA VAL A 26 -8.87 -0.97 -1.68
C VAL A 26 -7.94 -0.86 -2.90
N PRO A 27 -8.32 -1.25 -4.13
CA PRO A 27 -7.46 -1.13 -5.30
C PRO A 27 -7.13 0.33 -5.65
N TYR A 28 -8.07 1.26 -5.48
CA TYR A 28 -7.81 2.68 -5.67
C TYR A 28 -6.71 3.18 -4.71
N TRP A 29 -6.88 2.94 -3.42
CA TRP A 29 -5.93 3.34 -2.39
C TRP A 29 -4.57 2.66 -2.60
N PHE A 30 -4.58 1.35 -2.92
CA PHE A 30 -3.38 0.57 -3.21
C PHE A 30 -2.57 1.17 -4.36
N HIS A 31 -3.23 1.57 -5.45
CA HIS A 31 -2.58 2.22 -6.58
C HIS A 31 -1.96 3.58 -6.20
N GLN A 32 -2.68 4.41 -5.44
CA GLN A 32 -2.17 5.72 -5.01
C GLN A 32 -0.93 5.58 -4.12
N VAL A 33 -0.99 4.68 -3.13
CA VAL A 33 0.15 4.39 -2.25
C VAL A 33 1.35 3.89 -3.05
N ASN A 34 1.15 3.00 -4.03
CA ASN A 34 2.23 2.52 -4.88
C ASN A 34 2.87 3.62 -5.73
N LYS A 35 2.08 4.57 -6.24
CA LYS A 35 2.59 5.74 -6.95
C LYS A 35 3.48 6.61 -6.05
N GLN A 36 3.03 6.86 -4.82
CA GLN A 36 3.76 7.66 -3.84
C GLN A 36 5.08 6.99 -3.42
N LEU A 37 5.04 5.70 -3.04
CA LEU A 37 6.25 4.95 -2.67
C LEU A 37 7.23 4.84 -3.84
N LYS A 38 6.74 4.60 -5.06
CA LYS A 38 7.58 4.63 -6.26
C LYS A 38 8.29 5.96 -6.42
N SER A 39 7.55 7.06 -6.32
CA SER A 39 8.09 8.40 -6.52
C SER A 39 9.10 8.78 -5.43
N HIS A 40 8.87 8.34 -4.19
CA HIS A 40 9.72 8.69 -3.05
C HIS A 40 11.01 7.87 -3.02
N LEU A 41 10.93 6.57 -3.36
CA LEU A 41 12.08 5.66 -3.33
C LEU A 41 12.81 5.53 -4.68
N ASP A 42 12.39 6.27 -5.71
CA ASP A 42 12.85 6.11 -7.10
C ASP A 42 12.80 4.63 -7.57
N ALA A 43 11.79 3.89 -7.11
CA ALA A 43 11.73 2.45 -7.30
C ALA A 43 11.31 2.07 -8.72
N ASN A 44 12.04 1.14 -9.33
CA ASN A 44 11.76 0.70 -10.71
C ASN A 44 10.64 -0.36 -10.77
N PHE A 45 9.38 0.11 -10.77
CA PHE A 45 8.21 -0.72 -11.09
C PHE A 45 7.06 0.12 -11.67
N ASP A 46 6.02 -0.53 -12.17
CA ASP A 46 4.79 0.13 -12.62
C ASP A 46 3.64 -0.09 -11.60
N PRO A 47 3.10 0.98 -10.97
CA PRO A 47 1.99 0.91 -10.04
C PRO A 47 0.71 0.32 -10.64
N THR A 48 0.45 0.56 -11.93
CA THR A 48 -0.70 0.01 -12.66
C THR A 48 -0.51 -1.49 -12.88
N ILE A 49 0.69 -1.97 -13.21
CA ILE A 49 0.96 -3.41 -13.31
C ILE A 49 0.79 -4.12 -11.95
N ARG A 50 1.17 -3.48 -10.85
CA ARG A 50 0.91 -4.02 -9.51
C ARG A 50 -0.58 -4.08 -9.20
N LEU A 51 -1.33 -3.05 -9.57
CA LEU A 51 -2.78 -3.05 -9.43
C LEU A 51 -3.42 -4.19 -10.24
N VAL A 52 -3.00 -4.44 -11.47
CA VAL A 52 -3.48 -5.58 -12.26
C VAL A 52 -3.10 -6.90 -11.58
N GLY A 53 -1.86 -7.03 -11.12
CA GLY A 53 -1.36 -8.22 -10.41
C GLY A 53 -2.09 -8.51 -9.09
N PHE A 54 -2.61 -7.49 -8.41
CA PHE A 54 -3.41 -7.63 -7.19
C PHE A 54 -4.68 -8.48 -7.40
N PHE A 55 -5.28 -8.45 -8.60
CA PHE A 55 -6.48 -9.24 -8.89
C PHE A 55 -6.19 -10.68 -9.34
N VAL A 56 -4.93 -11.05 -9.57
CA VAL A 56 -4.54 -12.39 -10.02
C VAL A 56 -4.04 -13.20 -8.82
N PRO A 57 -4.71 -14.29 -8.38
CA PRO A 57 -4.49 -14.89 -7.06
C PRO A 57 -3.03 -15.19 -6.68
N VAL A 58 -2.25 -15.83 -7.57
CA VAL A 58 -0.84 -16.18 -7.30
C VAL A 58 0.07 -14.95 -7.39
N VAL A 59 -0.19 -14.07 -8.36
CA VAL A 59 0.58 -12.83 -8.55
C VAL A 59 0.32 -11.85 -7.42
N ASN A 60 -0.89 -11.86 -6.84
CA ASN A 60 -1.28 -11.03 -5.71
C ASN A 60 -0.34 -11.23 -4.53
N LEU A 61 0.00 -12.49 -4.20
CA LEU A 61 0.97 -12.78 -3.13
C LEU A 61 2.32 -12.13 -3.37
N ILE A 62 2.81 -12.13 -4.62
CA ILE A 62 4.07 -11.48 -4.99
C ILE A 62 3.94 -9.95 -4.90
N VAL A 63 2.82 -9.40 -5.34
CA VAL A 63 2.53 -7.95 -5.29
C VAL A 63 2.49 -7.47 -3.84
N LEU A 64 1.77 -8.17 -2.96
CA LEU A 64 1.67 -7.84 -1.54
C LEU A 64 3.01 -8.00 -0.84
N TRP A 65 3.80 -9.02 -1.17
CA TRP A 65 5.15 -9.18 -0.62
C TRP A 65 6.07 -8.03 -1.03
N LYS A 66 6.13 -7.69 -2.32
CA LYS A 66 6.93 -6.57 -2.83
C LYS A 66 6.48 -5.22 -2.26
N GLN A 67 5.17 -5.05 -2.03
CA GLN A 67 4.62 -3.88 -1.36
C GLN A 67 5.17 -3.77 0.06
N SER A 68 5.07 -4.85 0.84
CA SER A 68 5.55 -4.87 2.22
C SER A 68 7.04 -4.61 2.34
N GLN A 69 7.85 -5.11 1.38
CA GLN A 69 9.29 -4.80 1.32
C GLN A 69 9.54 -3.30 1.08
N LEU A 70 8.81 -2.67 0.16
CA LEU A 70 8.95 -1.24 -0.11
C LEU A 70 8.52 -0.37 1.06
N VAL A 71 7.47 -0.77 1.77
CA VAL A 71 7.05 -0.02 2.96
C VAL A 71 8.10 -0.12 4.06
N ALA A 72 8.77 -1.27 4.21
CA ALA A 72 9.90 -1.43 5.14
C ALA A 72 11.17 -0.66 4.72
N GLU A 73 11.36 -0.44 3.42
CA GLU A 73 12.42 0.43 2.90
C GLU A 73 12.09 1.91 3.13
N PHE A 74 10.83 2.27 2.98
CA PHE A 74 10.31 3.62 3.22
C PHE A 74 10.28 3.98 4.72
N ASP A 75 9.91 3.03 5.57
CA ASP A 75 9.82 3.19 7.03
C ASP A 75 10.58 2.02 7.68
N SER A 76 11.79 2.29 8.18
CA SER A 76 12.66 1.26 8.74
C SER A 76 12.10 0.61 10.01
N ASP A 77 11.17 1.26 10.70
CA ASP A 77 10.48 0.70 11.87
C ASP A 77 9.34 -0.25 11.44
N ARG A 78 8.97 -0.23 10.15
CA ARG A 78 7.96 -1.13 9.58
C ARG A 78 8.56 -2.46 9.14
N GLY A 79 8.19 -3.54 9.83
CA GLY A 79 8.53 -4.89 9.38
C GLY A 79 7.77 -5.33 8.11
N ALA A 80 8.49 -5.71 7.06
CA ALA A 80 7.89 -6.28 5.83
C ALA A 80 7.08 -7.56 6.11
N GLY A 81 7.60 -8.45 6.95
CA GLY A 81 6.90 -9.68 7.35
C GLY A 81 5.57 -9.41 8.05
N VAL A 82 5.56 -8.49 9.02
CA VAL A 82 4.34 -8.09 9.74
C VAL A 82 3.31 -7.48 8.80
N THR A 83 3.76 -6.57 7.91
CA THR A 83 2.88 -5.92 6.92
C THR A 83 2.30 -6.93 5.93
N PHE A 84 3.10 -7.91 5.48
CA PHE A 84 2.63 -8.97 4.59
C PHE A 84 1.63 -9.92 5.27
N LEU A 85 1.90 -10.35 6.51
CA LEU A 85 0.97 -11.18 7.26
C LEU A 85 -0.34 -10.43 7.55
N ALA A 86 -0.26 -9.12 7.83
CA ALA A 86 -1.45 -8.28 7.95
C ALA A 86 -2.26 -8.29 6.65
N TRP A 87 -1.63 -8.21 5.47
CA TRP A 87 -2.35 -8.31 4.20
C TRP A 87 -3.10 -9.64 4.03
N LEU A 88 -2.48 -10.75 4.43
CA LEU A 88 -3.06 -12.10 4.23
C LEU A 88 -4.23 -12.39 5.17
N PHE A 89 -4.12 -11.98 6.43
CA PHE A 89 -5.08 -12.39 7.46
C PHE A 89 -6.02 -11.29 7.89
N PHE A 90 -5.64 -10.02 7.72
CA PHE A 90 -6.43 -8.89 8.17
C PHE A 90 -6.05 -7.59 7.43
N PHE A 91 -6.46 -7.48 6.16
CA PHE A 91 -6.10 -6.35 5.28
C PHE A 91 -6.34 -4.95 5.90
N PRO A 92 -7.34 -4.68 6.76
CA PRO A 92 -7.49 -3.37 7.39
C PRO A 92 -6.28 -2.98 8.25
N LEU A 93 -5.65 -3.94 8.92
CA LEU A 93 -4.40 -3.69 9.64
C LEU A 93 -3.29 -3.32 8.67
N ALA A 94 -3.14 -4.02 7.54
CA ALA A 94 -2.14 -3.64 6.54
C ALA A 94 -2.37 -2.21 6.03
N GLN A 95 -3.62 -1.81 5.76
CA GLN A 95 -3.94 -0.43 5.39
C GLN A 95 -3.56 0.58 6.47
N GLY A 96 -3.84 0.27 7.74
CA GLY A 96 -3.46 1.12 8.87
C GLY A 96 -1.95 1.23 9.06
N LEU A 97 -1.23 0.11 8.92
CA LEU A 97 0.23 0.10 9.00
C LEU A 97 0.85 0.97 7.90
N ILE A 98 0.44 0.75 6.64
CA ILE A 98 1.02 1.45 5.49
C ILE A 98 0.64 2.93 5.46
N GLN A 99 -0.62 3.26 5.72
CA GLN A 99 -1.06 4.66 5.74
C GLN A 99 -0.47 5.40 6.96
N GLY A 100 -0.26 4.72 8.09
CA GLY A 100 0.47 5.26 9.24
C GLY A 100 1.89 5.68 8.85
N SER A 101 2.66 4.79 8.22
CA SER A 101 4.01 5.12 7.73
C SER A 101 4.01 6.33 6.78
N ILE A 102 3.03 6.40 5.85
CA ILE A 102 2.93 7.55 4.93
C ILE A 102 2.62 8.84 5.68
N ASN A 103 1.68 8.81 6.62
CA ASN A 103 1.28 10.00 7.37
C ASN A 103 2.41 10.55 8.25
N GLU A 104 3.25 9.68 8.80
CA GLU A 104 4.38 10.09 9.63
C GLU A 104 5.50 10.79 8.82
N GLN A 105 5.54 10.56 7.50
CA GLN A 105 6.59 11.06 6.61
C GLN A 105 6.09 12.12 5.60
N ALA A 106 4.78 12.39 5.55
CA ALA A 106 4.15 13.38 4.68
C ALA A 106 4.32 14.81 5.19
#